data_AF-A0A7S3HM15-F1
#
_entry.id   AF-A0A7S3HM15-F1
#
_cell.length_a   1.000
_cell.length_b   1.000
_cell.length_c   1.000
_cell.angle_alpha   90.00
_cell.angle_beta   90.00
_cell.angle_gamma   90.00
#
_symmetry.space_group_name_H-M   'P 1'
#
loop_
_entity.id
_entity.type
_entity.pdbx_description
1 polymer ?
#
loop_
_entity_poly.entity_id
_entity_poly.type
_entity_poly.pdbx_seq_one_letter_code
_entity_poly.pdbx_strand_id
1 'polypeptide(L)'
;MAVSNRTAGLGGAAVVASRDRRVMCVGLFSQCCMAQQVVYQAALQACEGSEVDPSTLSALTAIFWIPKELSGAVIGKAGATLGHIREEAQVKVQFGKEEVKMMRPCSI
;
A
#
# COMPACT_ATOMS: atom_id res chain seq x y z
N MET A 1 -9.23 46.45 -18.64
CA MET A 1 -9.43 46.27 -17.19
C MET A 1 -10.57 45.26 -16.99
N ALA A 2 -10.45 44.36 -15.99
CA ALA A 2 -11.20 43.12 -15.71
C ALA A 2 -10.78 41.92 -16.63
N VAL A 3 -10.00 40.91 -16.24
CA VAL A 3 -9.84 40.01 -15.06
C VAL A 3 -10.76 38.77 -15.08
N SER A 4 -10.10 37.61 -14.88
CA SER A 4 -10.56 36.31 -14.34
C SER A 4 -10.97 35.23 -15.36
N ASN A 5 -10.08 34.29 -15.75
CA ASN A 5 -9.48 33.16 -15.03
C ASN A 5 -10.43 31.96 -14.82
N ARG A 6 -10.22 30.90 -15.62
CA ARG A 6 -10.68 29.49 -15.51
C ARG A 6 -9.98 28.80 -16.70
N THR A 7 -9.06 27.85 -16.57
CA THR A 7 -9.12 26.62 -15.77
C THR A 7 -7.69 26.14 -15.49
N ALA A 8 -7.41 25.81 -14.23
CA ALA A 8 -6.23 25.10 -13.81
C ALA A 8 -6.13 23.77 -14.58
N GLY A 9 -5.01 23.57 -15.26
CA GLY A 9 -4.63 22.26 -15.78
C GLY A 9 -4.41 21.33 -14.58
N LEU A 10 -5.27 20.32 -14.46
CA LEU A 10 -4.96 19.14 -13.66
C LEU A 10 -3.76 18.49 -14.33
N GLY A 11 -2.58 18.74 -13.77
CA GLY A 11 -1.35 18.04 -14.11
C GLY A 11 -1.60 16.55 -13.89
N GLY A 12 -1.82 15.82 -14.98
CA GLY A 12 -1.65 14.39 -15.01
C GLY A 12 -0.19 14.13 -14.68
N ALA A 13 0.08 13.74 -13.43
CA ALA A 13 1.36 13.18 -13.06
C ALA A 13 1.63 12.04 -14.03
N ALA A 14 2.63 12.24 -14.89
CA ALA A 14 3.10 11.22 -15.81
C ALA A 14 3.32 9.95 -15.00
N VAL A 15 2.61 8.87 -15.38
CA VAL A 15 2.90 7.54 -14.88
C VAL A 15 4.25 7.17 -15.46
N VAL A 16 5.32 7.60 -14.79
CA VAL A 16 6.64 7.03 -14.97
C VAL A 16 6.46 5.57 -14.65
N ALA A 17 6.68 4.69 -15.63
CA ALA A 17 6.72 3.26 -15.43
C ALA A 17 7.93 2.94 -14.53
N SER A 18 7.75 3.15 -13.23
CA SER A 18 8.61 2.64 -12.19
C SER A 18 8.60 1.12 -12.36
N ARG A 19 9.78 0.53 -12.59
CA ARG A 19 9.95 -0.90 -12.33
C ARG A 19 9.80 -1.08 -10.83
N ASP A 20 8.57 -1.20 -10.35
CA ASP A 20 8.27 -1.36 -8.93
C ASP A 20 9.04 -2.58 -8.40
N ARG A 21 10.16 -2.31 -7.72
CA ARG A 21 10.94 -3.33 -7.04
C ARG A 21 10.23 -3.63 -5.74
N ARG A 22 9.71 -4.85 -5.63
CA ARG A 22 8.91 -5.32 -4.51
C ARG A 22 9.74 -6.25 -3.66
N VAL A 23 9.60 -6.16 -2.34
CA VAL A 23 10.11 -7.17 -1.43
C VAL A 23 9.00 -8.19 -1.16
N MET A 24 9.30 -9.49 -1.34
CA MET A 24 8.38 -10.58 -1.04
C MET A 24 8.86 -11.33 0.19
N CYS A 25 8.15 -11.18 1.30
CA CYS A 25 8.41 -11.91 2.54
C CYS A 25 7.60 -13.22 2.52
N VAL A 26 8.26 -14.37 2.65
CA VAL A 26 7.61 -15.69 2.75
C VAL A 26 8.08 -16.36 4.05
N GLY A 27 7.15 -16.62 4.96
CA GLY A 27 7.46 -17.18 6.27
C GLY A 27 6.28 -17.06 7.24
N LEU A 28 6.56 -17.27 8.53
CA LEU A 28 5.58 -17.05 9.59
C LEU A 28 5.24 -15.55 9.70
N PHE A 29 4.03 -15.24 10.18
CA PHE A 29 3.57 -13.85 10.34
C PHE A 29 4.57 -12.99 11.14
N SER A 30 5.06 -13.49 12.28
CA SER A 30 6.05 -12.80 13.11
C SER A 30 7.37 -12.53 12.38
N GLN A 31 7.84 -13.48 11.57
CA GLN A 31 9.05 -13.31 10.76
C GLN A 31 8.84 -12.26 9.67
N CYS A 32 7.67 -12.26 9.02
CA CYS A 32 7.32 -11.26 8.02
C CYS A 32 7.24 -9.85 8.61
N CYS A 33 6.64 -9.67 9.80
CA CYS A 33 6.61 -8.38 10.48
C CYS A 33 8.02 -7.87 10.82
N MET A 34 8.88 -8.75 11.36
CA MET A 34 10.27 -8.40 11.62
C MET A 34 11.02 -8.03 10.34
N ALA A 35 10.85 -8.82 9.27
CA ALA A 35 11.46 -8.54 7.97
C ALA A 35 10.99 -7.20 7.39
N GLN A 36 9.69 -6.87 7.48
CA GLN A 36 9.15 -5.57 7.06
C GLN A 36 9.82 -4.42 7.81
N GLN A 37 9.97 -4.53 9.13
CA GLN A 37 10.61 -3.51 9.95
C GLN A 37 12.09 -3.34 9.57
N VAL A 38 12.83 -4.43 9.39
CA VAL A 38 14.25 -4.38 8.99
C VAL A 38 14.42 -3.77 7.60
N VAL A 39 13.57 -4.15 6.64
CA VAL A 39 13.60 -3.59 5.28
C VAL A 39 13.30 -2.10 5.29
N TYR A 40 12.31 -1.66 6.07
CA TYR A 40 11.98 -0.25 6.22
C TYR A 40 13.16 0.56 6.78
N GLN A 41 13.81 0.06 7.83
CA GLN A 41 14.97 0.71 8.42
C GLN A 41 16.15 0.79 7.45
N ALA A 42 16.42 -0.29 6.71
CA ALA A 42 17.45 -0.29 5.68
C ALA A 42 17.15 0.71 4.54
N ALA A 43 15.87 0.87 4.17
CA ALA A 43 15.46 1.85 3.18
C ALA A 43 15.69 3.29 3.66
N LEU A 44 15.36 3.59 4.92
CA LEU A 44 15.64 4.91 5.52
C LEU A 44 17.14 5.22 5.57
N GLN A 45 17.96 4.27 5.97
CA GLN A 45 19.42 4.42 5.96
C GLN A 45 19.97 4.66 4.56
N ALA A 46 19.39 4.01 3.54
CA ALA A 46 19.80 4.23 2.15
C ALA A 46 19.41 5.61 1.59
N CYS A 47 18.45 6.31 2.22
CA CYS A 47 18.16 7.71 1.88
C CYS A 47 19.28 8.65 2.38
N GLU A 48 20.01 8.29 3.44
CA GLU A 48 21.13 9.10 3.94
C GLU A 48 22.26 9.14 2.91
N GLY A 49 22.49 10.30 2.29
CA GLY A 49 23.47 10.49 1.22
C GLY A 49 22.96 10.21 -0.19
N SER A 50 21.66 9.92 -0.35
CA SER A 50 20.97 9.90 -1.64
C SER A 50 20.25 11.24 -1.90
N GLU A 51 19.91 11.53 -3.16
CA GLU A 51 19.00 12.63 -3.51
C GLU A 51 17.53 12.30 -3.24
N VAL A 52 17.24 11.07 -2.79
CA VAL A 52 15.88 10.62 -2.48
C VAL A 52 15.45 11.18 -1.13
N ASP A 53 14.41 12.01 -1.14
CA ASP A 53 13.78 12.54 0.07
C ASP A 53 13.20 11.39 0.93
N PRO A 54 13.59 11.28 2.21
CA PRO A 54 13.02 10.30 3.14
C PRO A 54 11.49 10.35 3.24
N SER A 55 10.86 11.49 2.95
CA SER A 55 9.39 11.62 2.93
C SER A 55 8.73 10.69 1.91
N THR A 56 9.45 10.21 0.89
CA THR A 56 8.97 9.21 -0.08
C THR A 56 8.63 7.87 0.58
N LEU A 57 9.21 7.56 1.74
CA LEU A 57 8.93 6.37 2.54
C LEU A 57 7.80 6.59 3.58
N SER A 58 7.16 7.76 3.59
CA SER A 58 6.04 8.05 4.51
C SER A 58 4.76 7.27 4.19
N ALA A 59 4.62 6.80 2.95
CA ALA A 59 3.51 5.98 2.51
C ALA A 59 4.02 4.64 1.96
N LEU A 60 3.83 3.58 2.73
CA LEU A 60 4.11 2.21 2.32
C LEU A 60 2.82 1.48 2.01
N THR A 61 2.86 0.60 1.02
CA THR A 61 1.75 -0.31 0.72
C THR A 61 2.22 -1.74 0.93
N ALA A 62 1.54 -2.47 1.81
CA ALA A 62 1.77 -3.90 1.99
C ALA A 62 0.66 -4.70 1.31
N ILE A 63 1.03 -5.80 0.66
CA ILE A 63 0.06 -6.71 0.02
C ILE A 63 0.03 -8.02 0.79
N PHE A 64 -1.09 -8.29 1.43
CA PHE A 64 -1.38 -9.56 2.08
C PHE A 64 -2.09 -10.48 1.09
N TRP A 65 -1.54 -11.68 0.91
CA TRP A 65 -2.20 -12.73 0.15
C TRP A 65 -3.09 -13.52 1.10
N ILE A 66 -4.40 -13.33 0.99
CA ILE A 66 -5.39 -14.01 1.83
C ILE A 66 -6.04 -15.13 1.02
N PRO A 67 -6.15 -16.37 1.53
CA PRO A 67 -6.91 -17.41 0.85
C PRO A 67 -8.32 -16.93 0.50
N LYS A 68 -8.78 -17.22 -0.72
CA LYS A 68 -10.08 -16.77 -1.23
C LYS A 68 -11.21 -17.06 -0.23
N GLU A 69 -11.19 -18.28 0.31
CA GLU A 69 -12.20 -18.82 1.22
C GLU A 69 -12.29 -18.02 2.53
N LEU A 70 -11.18 -17.41 2.96
CA LEU A 70 -11.10 -16.61 4.18
C LEU A 70 -11.32 -15.11 3.94
N SER A 71 -11.22 -14.65 2.69
CA SER A 71 -11.33 -13.22 2.37
C SER A 71 -12.66 -12.60 2.79
N GLY A 72 -13.77 -13.34 2.65
CA GLY A 72 -15.10 -12.88 3.08
C GLY A 72 -15.21 -12.64 4.59
N ALA A 73 -14.54 -13.48 5.39
CA ALA A 73 -14.51 -13.32 6.84
C ALA A 73 -13.73 -12.06 7.27
N VAL A 74 -12.61 -11.77 6.59
CA VAL A 74 -11.81 -10.55 6.83
C VAL A 74 -12.58 -9.29 6.41
N ILE A 75 -13.33 -9.34 5.30
CA ILE A 75 -14.15 -8.21 4.86
C ILE A 75 -15.30 -7.94 5.84
N GLY A 76 -15.94 -9.02 6.32
CA GLY A 76 -17.10 -8.95 7.21
C GLY A 76 -18.41 -8.62 6.49
N LYS A 77 -19.53 -8.79 7.18
CA LYS A 77 -20.88 -8.51 6.64
C LYS A 77 -20.96 -7.04 6.21
N ALA A 78 -21.34 -6.79 4.96
CA ALA A 78 -21.39 -5.45 4.36
C ALA A 78 -20.07 -4.65 4.50
N GLY A 79 -18.93 -5.32 4.68
CA GLY A 79 -17.64 -4.64 4.86
C GLY A 79 -17.37 -4.10 6.27
N ALA A 80 -18.16 -4.46 7.28
CA ALA A 80 -18.06 -3.89 8.63
C ALA A 80 -16.68 -4.10 9.27
N THR A 81 -16.13 -5.30 9.20
CA THR A 81 -14.78 -5.60 9.73
C THR A 81 -13.72 -4.79 9.02
N LEU A 82 -13.80 -4.67 7.69
CA LEU A 82 -12.88 -3.86 6.91
C LEU A 82 -12.98 -2.37 7.23
N GLY A 83 -14.20 -1.88 7.48
CA GLY A 83 -14.46 -0.52 7.94
C GLY A 83 -13.76 -0.26 9.28
N HIS A 84 -13.93 -1.16 10.24
CA HIS A 84 -13.28 -1.06 11.54
C HIS A 84 -11.75 -1.04 11.43
N ILE A 85 -11.15 -1.92 10.63
CA ILE A 85 -9.69 -1.95 10.42
C ILE A 85 -9.19 -0.62 9.83
N ARG A 86 -9.89 -0.05 8.86
CA ARG A 86 -9.52 1.25 8.25
C ARG A 86 -9.57 2.38 9.27
N GLU A 87 -10.58 2.39 10.14
CA GLU A 87 -10.75 3.40 11.18
C GLU A 87 -9.72 3.24 12.30
N GLU A 88 -9.53 2.03 12.82
CA GLU A 88 -8.62 1.77 13.93
C GLU A 88 -7.16 2.01 13.52
N ALA A 89 -6.75 1.50 12.35
CA ALA A 89 -5.36 1.62 11.89
C ALA A 89 -5.10 2.88 11.06
N GLN A 90 -6.13 3.68 10.72
CA GLN A 90 -6.00 4.88 9.89
C GLN A 90 -5.35 4.59 8.52
N VAL A 91 -5.64 3.43 7.93
CA VAL A 91 -5.07 2.96 6.65
C VAL A 91 -6.13 2.76 5.57
N LYS A 92 -5.68 2.71 4.30
CA LYS A 92 -6.54 2.39 3.15
C LYS A 92 -6.45 0.91 2.82
N VAL A 93 -7.46 0.14 3.24
CA VAL A 93 -7.51 -1.29 2.89
C VAL A 93 -8.34 -1.55 1.62
N GLN A 94 -7.80 -2.32 0.67
CA GLN A 94 -8.50 -2.73 -0.56
C GLN A 94 -8.21 -4.20 -0.90
N PHE A 95 -9.25 -4.98 -1.13
CA PHE A 95 -9.12 -6.30 -1.74
C PHE A 95 -9.13 -6.21 -3.26
N GLY A 96 -8.22 -6.94 -3.91
CA GLY A 96 -8.21 -7.12 -5.35
C GLY A 96 -9.50 -7.74 -5.85
N LYS A 97 -9.88 -7.37 -7.08
CA LYS A 97 -11.01 -8.00 -7.79
C LYS A 97 -10.66 -9.38 -8.33
N GLU A 98 -9.40 -9.57 -8.69
CA GLU A 98 -8.89 -10.81 -9.26
C GLU A 98 -8.23 -11.67 -8.20
N GLU A 99 -8.40 -12.97 -8.35
CA GLU A 99 -7.75 -14.00 -7.56
C GLU A 99 -6.54 -14.53 -8.33
N VAL A 100 -5.44 -14.77 -7.64
CA VAL A 100 -4.25 -15.39 -8.22
C VAL A 100 -3.92 -16.62 -7.39
N LYS A 101 -3.96 -17.81 -8.02
CA LYS A 101 -3.63 -19.09 -7.36
C LYS A 101 -4.43 -19.32 -6.06
N MET A 102 -5.75 -19.12 -6.09
CA MET A 102 -6.66 -19.23 -4.92
C MET A 102 -6.41 -18.20 -3.81
N MET A 103 -5.57 -17.21 -4.05
CA MET A 103 -5.29 -16.14 -3.11
C MET A 103 -5.89 -14.83 -3.63
N ARG A 104 -6.48 -14.06 -2.73
CA ARG A 104 -6.98 -12.72 -3.00
C ARG A 104 -6.03 -11.71 -2.37
N PRO A 105 -5.40 -10.82 -3.17
CA PRO A 105 -4.52 -9.80 -2.64
C PRO A 105 -5.33 -8.76 -1.87
N CYS A 106 -4.82 -8.37 -0.71
CA CYS A 106 -5.35 -7.31 0.13
C CYS A 106 -4.24 -6.26 0.31
N SER A 107 -4.41 -5.11 -0.32
CA SER A 107 -3.50 -3.98 -0.17
C SER A 107 -3.91 -3.16 1.05
N ILE A 108 -2.95 -2.87 1.93
CA ILE A 108 -3.10 -1.94 3.05
C ILE A 108 -2.15 -0.77 2.93
#